data_AF-A0A9D8AQ34-F1
#
_entry.id   AF-A0A9D8AQ34-F1
#
_cell.length_a   1.000
_cell.length_b   1.000
_cell.length_c   1.000
_cell.angle_alpha   90.00
_cell.angle_beta   90.00
_cell.angle_gamma   90.00
#
_symmetry.space_group_name_H-M   'P 1'
#
loop_
_entity.id
_entity.type
_entity.pdbx_description
1 polymer ?
#
loop_
_entity_poly.entity_id
_entity_poly.type
_entity_poly.pdbx_seq_one_letter_code
_entity_poly.pdbx_strand_id
1 'polypeptide(L)' 'MAEQISDSNELRIGVFVCECGLNIAGSVDCHAVSDYATEMDDVVFSCVN' A
#
# COMPACT_ATOMS: atom_id res chain seq x y z
N MET A 1 -17.97 -0.49 11.62
CA MET A 1 -18.50 -1.44 10.62
C MET A 1 -17.36 -1.72 9.65
N ALA A 2 -16.61 -2.78 9.88
CA ALA A 2 -15.74 -3.39 8.87
C ALA A 2 -16.18 -4.86 8.88
N GLU A 3 -16.94 -5.25 7.87
CA GLU A 3 -17.33 -6.65 7.69
C GLU A 3 -16.06 -7.46 7.41
N GLN A 4 -15.77 -8.44 8.26
CA GLN A 4 -14.76 -9.46 7.97
C GLN A 4 -15.33 -10.40 6.90
N ILE A 5 -14.68 -10.44 5.74
CA ILE A 5 -14.98 -11.38 4.66
C ILE A 5 -14.24 -12.68 5.00
N SER A 6 -14.97 -13.73 5.37
CA SER A 6 -14.41 -15.04 5.70
C SER A 6 -14.20 -15.93 4.47
N ASP A 7 -12.95 -16.40 4.32
CA ASP A 7 -12.50 -17.71 3.85
C ASP A 7 -12.90 -18.25 2.46
N SER A 8 -11.98 -18.11 1.48
CA SER A 8 -11.57 -19.15 0.50
C SER A 8 -10.70 -18.59 -0.64
N ASN A 9 -10.32 -17.32 -0.59
CA ASN A 9 -9.39 -16.72 -1.53
C ASN A 9 -8.48 -15.77 -0.74
N GLU A 10 -7.21 -16.14 -0.62
CA GLU A 10 -6.17 -15.33 0.01
C GLU A 10 -6.30 -13.90 -0.50
N LEU A 11 -6.43 -12.90 0.39
CA LEU A 11 -6.56 -11.51 -0.05
C LEU A 11 -5.28 -11.12 -0.79
N ARG A 12 -5.43 -10.41 -1.90
CA ARG A 12 -4.31 -9.98 -2.74
C ARG A 12 -4.37 -8.48 -2.94
N ILE A 13 -3.68 -7.77 -2.06
CA ILE A 13 -3.70 -6.31 -2.01
C ILE A 13 -2.52 -5.76 -2.80
N GLY A 14 -2.79 -4.78 -3.66
CA GLY A 14 -1.77 -4.00 -4.37
C GLY A 14 -1.79 -2.55 -3.90
N VAL A 15 -0.65 -2.04 -3.46
CA VAL A 15 -0.50 -0.68 -2.94
C VAL A 15 0.27 0.19 -3.93
N PHE A 16 -0.33 1.31 -4.33
CA PHE A 16 0.27 2.26 -5.27
C PHE A 16 0.44 3.60 -4.57
N VAL A 17 1.68 3.98 -4.31
CA VAL A 17 2.01 5.21 -3.59
C VAL A 17 2.34 6.30 -4.60
N CYS A 18 1.50 7.33 -4.71
CA CYS A 18 1.74 8.42 -5.64
C CYS A 18 2.67 9.49 -5.05
N GLU A 19 3.60 10.00 -5.85
CA GLU A 19 4.48 11.10 -5.43
C GLU A 19 3.87 12.48 -5.68
N CYS A 20 2.97 12.60 -6.67
CA CYS A 20 2.34 13.86 -7.10
C CYS A 20 3.34 15.04 -7.17
N GLY A 21 4.55 14.77 -7.66
CA GLY A 21 5.66 15.73 -7.64
C GLY A 21 6.02 16.15 -6.22
N LEU A 22 5.92 17.45 -5.92
CA LEU A 22 6.25 17.99 -4.59
C LEU A 22 5.05 18.04 -3.64
N ASN A 23 3.83 17.77 -4.12
CA ASN A 23 2.64 17.83 -3.27
C ASN A 23 2.68 16.74 -2.18
N ILE A 24 3.23 15.55 -2.49
CA ILE A 24 3.35 14.45 -1.53
C ILE A 24 4.84 14.21 -1.21
N ALA A 25 5.69 13.98 -2.22
CA ALA A 25 7.10 13.68 -1.99
C ALA A 25 7.90 14.84 -1.36
N GLY A 26 7.34 16.06 -1.36
CA GLY A 26 7.93 17.20 -0.65
C GLY A 26 7.79 17.14 0.87
N SER A 27 6.89 16.31 1.41
CA SER A 27 6.61 16.18 2.85
C SER A 27 6.67 14.74 3.37
N VAL A 28 6.47 13.75 2.49
CA VAL A 28 6.39 12.33 2.85
C VAL A 28 7.42 11.56 2.03
N ASP A 29 8.12 10.63 2.68
CA ASP A 29 8.95 9.66 1.98
C ASP A 29 8.07 8.56 1.36
N CYS A 30 7.66 8.76 0.12
CA CYS A 30 6.79 7.84 -0.62
C CYS A 30 7.41 6.45 -0.78
N HIS A 31 8.73 6.35 -0.87
CA HIS A 31 9.44 5.07 -0.95
C HIS A 31 9.36 4.31 0.36
N ALA A 32 9.65 4.99 1.48
CA ALA A 32 9.50 4.38 2.80
C ALA A 32 8.06 3.90 3.07
N VAL A 33 7.04 4.62 2.57
CA VAL A 33 5.64 4.18 2.65
C VAL A 33 5.38 2.92 1.82
N SER A 34 5.91 2.87 0.59
CA SER A 34 5.78 1.69 -0.28
C SER A 34 6.48 0.46 0.31
N ASP A 35 7.64 0.66 0.94
CA ASP A 35 8.40 -0.42 1.61
C ASP A 35 7.64 -0.92 2.83
N TYR A 36 7.16 -0.01 3.69
CA TYR A 36 6.34 -0.37 4.86
C TYR A 36 5.06 -1.11 4.47
N ALA A 37 4.45 -0.76 3.34
CA ALA A 37 3.27 -1.47 2.85
C ALA A 37 3.53 -2.94 2.51
N THR A 38 4.77 -3.34 2.19
CA THR A 38 5.12 -4.75 1.95
C THR A 38 5.10 -5.61 3.21
N GLU A 39 5.17 -5.00 4.39
CA GLU A 39 5.15 -5.70 5.68
C GLU A 39 3.72 -5.98 6.17
N MET A 40 2.69 -5.43 5.50
CA MET A 40 1.29 -5.62 5.87
C MET A 40 0.75 -6.96 5.36
N ASP A 41 -0.14 -7.57 6.14
CA ASP A 41 -0.83 -8.80 5.74
C ASP A 41 -1.53 -8.63 4.38
N ASP A 42 -1.48 -9.70 3.58
CA ASP A 42 -2.16 -9.80 2.27
C ASP A 42 -1.65 -8.86 1.16
N VAL A 43 -0.64 -8.02 1.40
CA VAL A 43 -0.02 -7.18 0.38
C VAL A 43 0.94 -8.01 -0.49
N VAL A 44 0.57 -8.18 -1.76
CA VAL A 44 1.35 -8.95 -2.74
C VAL A 44 2.17 -8.07 -3.69
N PHE A 45 1.91 -6.77 -3.70
CA PHE A 45 2.59 -5.80 -4.56
C PHE A 45 2.56 -4.40 -3.95
N SER A 46 3.70 -3.70 -3.97
CA SER A 46 3.75 -2.27 -3.72
C SER A 46 4.67 -1.58 -4.73
N CYS A 47 4.29 -0.38 -5.17
CA CYS A 47 5.17 0.47 -5.96
C CYS A 47 4.90 1.96 -5.75
N VAL A 48 5.90 2.77 -6.08
CA VAL A 48 5.82 4.23 -6.10
C VAL A 48 5.54 4.73 -7.53
N ASN A 49 4.70 5.76 -7.67
CA ASN A 49 4.08 6.13 -8.93
C ASN A 49 3.92 7.63 -9.22
#